data_AF-A0A3B3Z250-F1
#
_entry.id   AF-A0A3B3Z250-F1
#
_cell.length_a   1.000
_cell.length_b   1.000
_cell.length_c   1.000
_cell.angle_alpha   90.00
_cell.angle_beta   90.00
_cell.angle_gamma   90.00
#
_symmetry.space_group_name_H-M   'P 1'
#
loop_
_entity.id
_entity.type
_entity.pdbx_description
1 polymer ?
#
loop_
_entity_poly.entity_id
_entity_poly.type
_entity_poly.pdbx_seq_one_letter_code
_entity_poly.pdbx_strand_id
1 'polypeptide(L)'
;SMLHVECWSYQQLCGLSTSYTYYGQKPPNTRAIVLLEECFVTKDPFSPDKEKFLVLGSACSLCNMCDCSLFYTKRFCMQCVNKHLDQFPHQIRAELAKKKQSSKSGVS
;
A
#
# COMPACT_ATOMS: atom_id res chain seq x y z
N SER A 1 20.33 -8.35 14.04
CA SER A 1 20.13 -8.07 12.61
C SER A 1 18.70 -8.40 12.25
N MET A 2 17.79 -7.48 12.59
CA MET A 2 16.35 -7.60 12.38
C MET A 2 16.00 -6.37 11.56
N LEU A 3 15.61 -6.58 10.32
CA LEU A 3 15.27 -5.52 9.37
C LEU A 3 14.01 -4.81 9.88
N HIS A 4 14.20 -3.85 10.79
CA HIS A 4 13.31 -2.71 10.96
C HIS A 4 13.36 -1.93 9.63
N VAL A 5 12.66 -2.43 8.61
CA VAL A 5 12.12 -1.51 7.60
C VAL A 5 10.91 -0.91 8.28
N GLU A 6 11.18 0.12 9.07
CA GLU A 6 10.13 1.00 9.55
C GLU A 6 9.56 1.68 8.30
N CYS A 7 8.34 1.29 7.96
CA CYS A 7 7.53 1.99 7.00
C CYS A 7 7.08 3.30 7.66
N TRP A 8 8.01 4.22 7.91
CA TRP A 8 7.83 5.48 8.67
C TRP A 8 6.68 6.35 8.13
N SER A 9 6.22 6.12 6.90
CA SER A 9 5.19 6.96 6.28
C SER A 9 3.78 6.72 6.81
N TYR A 10 3.39 5.48 7.17
CA TYR A 10 2.06 5.22 7.72
C TYR A 10 1.88 5.89 9.10
N GLN A 11 2.97 6.06 9.85
CA GLN A 11 2.95 6.70 11.17
C GLN A 11 2.58 8.18 11.09
N GLN A 12 3.04 8.92 10.07
CA GLN A 12 2.83 10.37 10.00
C GLN A 12 1.43 10.77 9.53
N LEU A 13 0.73 9.89 8.79
CA LEU A 13 -0.61 10.16 8.27
C LEU A 13 -1.73 9.59 9.15
N CYS A 14 -1.54 8.41 9.75
CA CYS A 14 -2.58 7.75 10.56
C CYS A 14 -2.09 7.12 11.87
N GLY A 15 -0.80 7.26 12.22
CA GLY A 15 -0.24 6.70 13.47
C GLY A 15 -0.15 5.17 13.50
N LEU A 16 -0.45 4.49 12.38
CA LEU A 16 -0.42 3.03 12.32
C LEU A 16 1.00 2.53 12.07
N SER A 17 1.53 1.74 13.01
CA SER A 17 2.76 0.97 12.82
C SER A 17 2.42 -0.52 12.93
N THR A 18 2.98 -1.31 12.03
CA THR A 18 2.84 -2.76 12.06
C THR A 18 4.08 -3.40 11.46
N SER A 19 4.48 -4.55 12.01
CA SER A 19 5.61 -5.32 11.51
C SER A 19 5.18 -6.20 10.34
N TYR A 20 6.10 -6.41 9.41
CA TYR A 20 5.96 -7.39 8.34
C TYR A 20 6.90 -8.57 8.61
N THR A 21 6.55 -9.74 8.08
CA THR A 21 7.32 -10.98 8.23
C THR A 21 7.99 -11.41 6.94
N TYR A 22 7.61 -10.83 5.80
CA TYR A 22 8.17 -11.13 4.48
C TYR A 22 8.11 -9.92 3.55
N TYR A 23 9.13 -9.77 2.71
CA TYR A 23 9.14 -8.83 1.58
C TYR A 23 9.42 -9.57 0.28
N GLY A 24 8.58 -9.36 -0.73
CA GLY A 24 8.77 -9.91 -2.07
C GLY A 24 7.46 -10.26 -2.78
N GLN A 25 7.59 -10.85 -3.97
CA GLN A 25 6.44 -11.21 -4.82
C GLN A 25 5.84 -12.60 -4.52
N LYS A 26 6.55 -13.47 -3.79
CA LYS A 26 6.15 -14.85 -3.56
C LYS A 26 6.06 -15.15 -2.07
N PRO A 27 4.94 -14.76 -1.41
CA PRO A 27 4.76 -15.04 0.00
C PRO A 27 4.95 -16.53 0.31
N PRO A 28 5.66 -16.87 1.41
CA PRO A 28 5.87 -18.26 1.78
C PRO A 28 4.54 -18.98 2.02
N ASN A 29 4.51 -20.30 1.83
CA ASN A 29 3.35 -21.18 2.03
C ASN A 29 2.16 -20.94 1.08
N THR A 30 2.33 -20.16 0.01
CA THR A 30 1.29 -19.97 -1.01
C THR A 30 1.66 -20.74 -2.26
N ARG A 31 1.00 -21.88 -2.49
CA ARG A 31 1.41 -22.82 -3.55
C ARG A 31 1.15 -22.31 -4.98
N ALA A 32 0.39 -21.23 -5.14
CA ALA A 32 -0.04 -20.76 -6.46
C ALA A 32 -0.21 -19.23 -6.58
N ILE A 33 0.23 -18.44 -5.59
CA ILE A 33 0.03 -16.98 -5.61
C ILE A 33 1.35 -16.28 -5.88
N VAL A 34 1.37 -15.43 -6.89
CA VAL A 34 2.46 -14.50 -7.17
C VAL A 34 1.87 -13.10 -7.22
N LEU A 35 2.39 -12.20 -6.40
CA LEU A 35 1.98 -10.81 -6.37
C LEU A 35 2.58 -10.07 -7.57
N LEU A 36 1.83 -9.08 -8.07
CA LEU A 36 2.24 -8.27 -9.23
C LEU A 36 3.41 -7.32 -8.91
N GLU A 37 3.73 -7.15 -7.63
CA GLU A 37 4.77 -6.26 -7.12
C GLU A 37 5.39 -6.84 -5.83
N GLU A 38 6.60 -6.39 -5.50
CA GLU A 38 7.22 -6.77 -4.22
C GLU A 38 6.47 -6.10 -3.07
N CYS A 39 5.87 -6.90 -2.19
CA CYS A 39 5.02 -6.40 -1.12
C CYS A 39 5.61 -6.69 0.25
N PHE A 40 5.31 -5.81 1.20
CA PHE A 40 5.42 -6.08 2.63
C PHE A 40 4.22 -6.91 3.06
N VAL A 41 4.50 -8.08 3.62
CA VAL A 41 3.50 -9.09 3.96
C VAL A 41 3.68 -9.50 5.40
N THR A 42 2.56 -9.68 6.10
CA THR A 42 2.53 -10.26 7.44
C THR A 42 1.60 -11.48 7.49
N LYS A 43 1.66 -12.25 8.57
CA LYS A 43 0.68 -13.32 8.80
C LYS A 43 -0.67 -12.69 9.06
N ASP A 44 -1.73 -13.27 8.52
CA ASP A 44 -3.08 -12.77 8.75
C ASP A 44 -3.45 -12.90 10.25
N PRO A 45 -3.61 -11.79 11.00
CA PRO A 45 -3.93 -11.86 12.43
C PRO A 45 -5.39 -12.27 12.69
N PHE A 46 -6.24 -12.27 11.65
CA PHE A 46 -7.65 -12.63 11.74
C PHE A 46 -7.92 -14.08 11.34
N SER A 47 -6.91 -14.80 10.85
CA SER A 47 -7.04 -16.21 10.51
C SER A 47 -6.25 -17.10 11.48
N PRO A 48 -6.85 -18.17 12.01
CA PRO A 48 -6.10 -19.16 12.79
C PRO A 48 -5.17 -20.01 11.91
N ASP A 49 -5.37 -19.98 10.59
CA ASP A 49 -4.56 -20.69 9.61
C ASP A 49 -3.24 -19.95 9.34
N LYS A 50 -2.13 -20.64 9.59
CA LYS A 50 -0.77 -20.09 9.44
C LYS A 50 -0.33 -19.92 7.99
N GLU A 51 -1.10 -20.44 7.04
CA GLU A 51 -0.81 -20.32 5.59
C GLU A 51 -1.39 -19.04 4.98
N LYS A 52 -2.27 -18.32 5.68
CA LYS A 52 -2.84 -17.05 5.20
C LYS A 52 -1.95 -15.86 5.53
N PHE A 53 -1.93 -14.91 4.62
CA PHE A 53 -1.12 -13.71 4.71
C PHE A 53 -1.93 -12.46 4.39
N LEU A 54 -1.50 -11.34 4.96
CA LEU A 54 -2.05 -10.02 4.70
C LEU A 54 -0.99 -9.16 4.01
N VAL A 55 -1.37 -8.54 2.89
CA VAL A 55 -0.53 -7.55 2.21
C VAL A 55 -0.70 -6.20 2.91
N LEU A 56 0.38 -5.68 3.46
CA LEU A 56 0.40 -4.38 4.14
C LEU A 56 0.60 -3.21 3.18
N GLY A 57 1.37 -3.43 2.11
CA GLY A 57 1.72 -2.39 1.15
C GLY A 57 2.92 -2.78 0.30
N SER A 58 3.43 -1.83 -0.47
CA SER A 58 4.65 -1.93 -1.30
C SER A 58 5.20 -0.53 -1.54
N ALA A 59 6.39 -0.46 -2.14
CA ALA A 59 7.02 0.78 -2.49
C ALA A 59 6.38 1.46 -3.71
N CYS A 60 6.34 2.79 -3.72
CA CYS A 60 5.95 3.55 -4.90
C CYS A 60 6.93 3.28 -6.06
N SER A 61 6.40 3.00 -7.26
CA SER A 61 7.21 2.69 -8.44
C SER A 61 8.03 3.86 -9.01
N LEU A 62 7.87 5.08 -8.50
CA LEU A 62 8.65 6.25 -8.94
C LEU A 62 9.69 6.69 -7.91
N CYS A 63 9.35 6.69 -6.62
CA CYS A 63 10.23 7.19 -5.56
C CYS A 63 10.66 6.13 -4.55
N ASN A 64 10.21 4.88 -4.69
CA ASN A 64 10.48 3.75 -3.79
C ASN A 64 10.08 3.97 -2.31
N MET A 65 9.29 5.02 -2.02
CA MET A 65 8.76 5.27 -0.69
C MET A 65 7.46 4.50 -0.48
N CYS A 66 7.30 3.94 0.71
CA CYS A 66 6.11 3.20 1.11
C CYS A 66 5.17 4.16 1.84
N ASP A 67 4.06 4.53 1.22
CA ASP A 67 3.11 5.52 1.73
C ASP A 67 1.67 5.16 1.27
N CYS A 68 0.68 5.89 1.77
CA CYS A 68 -0.66 5.92 1.21
C CYS A 68 -0.57 6.07 -0.32
N SER A 69 -1.19 5.13 -1.03
CA SER A 69 -0.90 4.92 -2.44
C SER A 69 -2.09 4.38 -3.22
N LEU A 70 -2.04 4.59 -4.53
CA LEU A 70 -3.00 4.09 -5.51
C LEU A 70 -2.34 2.98 -6.33
N PHE A 71 -3.04 1.86 -6.53
CA PHE A 71 -2.66 0.85 -7.50
C PHE A 71 -3.58 0.92 -8.73
N TYR A 72 -2.98 0.91 -9.92
CA TYR A 72 -3.69 0.78 -11.20
C TYR A 72 -2.99 -0.26 -12.09
N THR A 73 -1.87 0.11 -12.71
CA THR A 73 -0.93 -0.79 -13.40
C THR A 73 0.33 -1.04 -12.58
N LYS A 74 0.66 -0.06 -11.74
CA LYS A 74 1.74 -0.02 -10.75
C LYS A 74 1.27 0.79 -9.54
N ARG A 75 2.00 0.74 -8.43
CA ARG A 75 1.69 1.51 -7.22
C ARG A 75 2.39 2.86 -7.21
N PHE A 76 1.62 3.91 -6.91
CA PHE A 76 2.15 5.27 -6.79
C PHE A 76 1.70 5.89 -5.46
N CYS A 77 2.64 6.46 -4.69
CA CYS A 77 2.27 7.24 -3.50
C CYS A 77 1.43 8.46 -3.91
N MET A 78 0.61 8.97 -2.99
CA MET A 78 -0.29 10.08 -3.30
C MET A 78 0.45 11.34 -3.76
N GLN A 79 1.69 11.57 -3.31
CA GLN A 79 2.53 12.66 -3.82
C GLN A 79 2.84 12.50 -5.31
N CYS A 80 3.26 11.31 -5.72
CA CYS A 80 3.52 10.99 -7.12
C CYS A 80 2.24 11.03 -7.98
N VAL A 81 1.12 10.55 -7.46
CA VAL A 81 -0.18 10.64 -8.14
C VAL A 81 -0.55 12.09 -8.40
N ASN A 82 -0.44 12.98 -7.41
CA ASN A 82 -0.78 14.39 -7.59
C ASN A 82 0.16 15.11 -8.56
N LYS A 83 1.46 14.78 -8.55
CA LYS A 83 2.47 15.38 -9.43
C LYS A 83 2.27 14.99 -10.90
N HIS A 84 1.78 13.79 -11.16
CA HIS A 84 1.61 13.22 -12.51
C HIS A 84 0.15 12.96 -12.85
N LEU A 85 -0.79 13.69 -12.21
CA LEU A 85 -2.22 13.40 -12.28
C LEU A 85 -2.76 13.44 -13.71
N ASP A 86 -2.23 14.32 -14.54
CA ASP A 86 -2.57 14.48 -15.95
C ASP A 86 -2.24 13.25 -16.80
N GLN A 87 -1.29 12.42 -16.39
CA GLN A 87 -0.89 11.20 -17.10
C GLN A 87 -1.81 10.01 -16.80
N PHE A 88 -2.65 10.11 -15.75
CA PHE A 88 -3.61 9.05 -15.43
C PHE A 88 -4.84 9.10 -16.35
N PRO A 89 -5.46 7.93 -16.64
CA PRO A 89 -6.71 7.87 -17.38
C PRO A 89 -7.80 8.74 -16.76
N HIS A 90 -8.66 9.32 -17.59
CA HIS A 90 -9.73 10.23 -17.14
C HIS A 90 -10.59 9.65 -16.00
N GLN A 91 -10.91 8.35 -16.06
CA GLN A 91 -11.69 7.67 -15.03
C GLN A 91 -11.02 7.73 -13.64
N ILE A 92 -9.70 7.53 -13.56
CA ILE A 92 -8.95 7.61 -12.30
C ILE A 92 -8.93 9.06 -11.80
N ARG A 93 -8.70 10.03 -12.69
CA ARG A 93 -8.71 11.46 -12.33
C ARG A 93 -10.07 11.89 -11.75
N ALA A 94 -11.17 11.42 -12.35
CA ALA A 94 -12.52 11.72 -11.88
C ALA A 94 -12.79 11.14 -10.48
N GLU A 95 -12.40 9.89 -10.22
CA GLU A 95 -12.57 9.26 -8.91
C GLU A 95 -11.75 9.96 -7.81
N LEU A 96 -10.51 10.36 -8.12
CA LEU A 96 -9.68 11.12 -7.19
C LEU A 96 -10.25 12.52 -6.90
N ALA A 97 -10.89 13.15 -7.87
CA ALA A 97 -11.56 14.44 -7.70
C ALA A 97 -12.78 14.35 -6.78
N LYS A 98 -13.59 13.29 -6.90
CA LYS A 98 -14.73 13.04 -6.00
C LYS A 98 -14.28 12.85 -4.54
N LYS A 99 -13.22 12.08 -4.31
CA LYS A 99 -12.69 11.83 -2.95
C LYS A 99 -12.23 13.09 -2.22
N LYS A 100 -11.70 14.10 -2.94
CA LYS A 100 -11.33 15.39 -2.34
C LYS A 100 -12.53 16.15 -1.75
N GLN A 101 -13.75 15.84 -2.17
CA GLN A 101 -14.97 16.51 -1.70
C GLN A 101 -15.56 15.85 -0.45
N SER A 102 -15.33 14.55 -0.23
CA SER A 102 -15.89 13.81 0.91
C SER A 102 -15.09 13.96 2.22
N SER A 103 -13.86 14.49 2.19
CA SER A 103 -13.05 14.68 3.40
C SER A 103 -13.42 15.91 4.25
N LYS A 104 -14.53 16.61 3.94
CA LYS A 104 -15.04 17.76 4.71
C LYS A 104 -16.17 17.42 5.70
N SER A 105 -16.59 16.16 5.82
CA SER A 105 -17.74 15.77 6.66
C SER A 105 -17.43 14.75 7.76
N GLY A 106 -16.15 14.61 8.14
CA GLY A 106 -15.70 13.65 9.15
C GLY A 106 -15.03 14.28 10.36
N VAL A 107 -15.56 15.39 10.88
CA VAL A 107 -15.32 15.84 12.26
C VAL A 107 -16.67 16.31 12.78
N SER A 108 -17.29 15.48 13.62
CA SER A 108 -18.33 15.88 14.56
C SER A 108 -18.05 15.21 15.89
#